data_AF-A0A379FRJ7-F1
#
_entry.id   AF-A0A379FRJ7-F1
#
_cell.length_a   1.000
_cell.length_b   1.000
_cell.length_c   1.000
_cell.angle_alpha   90.00
_cell.angle_beta   90.00
_cell.angle_gamma   90.00
#
_symmetry.space_group_name_H-M   'P 1'
#
loop_
_entity.id
_entity.type
_entity.pdbx_description
1 polymer ?
#
loop_
_entity_poly.entity_id
_entity_poly.type
_entity_poly.pdbx_seq_one_letter_code
_entity_poly.pdbx_strand_id
1 'polypeptide(L)' 'MQKKSIYVVYTGGTIGMRHSPQGYVPVSGHLQTQLAQMPEFHRPEMPEFTIR' A
#
# COMPACT_ATOMS: atom_id res chain seq x y z
N MET A 1 5.50 24.54 6.14
CA MET A 1 5.96 23.85 4.91
C MET A 1 4.77 23.15 4.30
N GLN A 2 4.63 23.12 2.98
CA GLN A 2 3.54 22.40 2.32
C GLN A 2 3.73 20.88 2.47
N LYS A 3 2.65 20.17 2.81
CA LYS A 3 2.67 18.69 2.93
C LYS A 3 2.99 18.10 1.55
N LYS A 4 3.97 17.20 1.49
CA LYS A 4 4.36 16.52 0.24
C LYS A 4 3.26 15.57 -0.20
N SER A 5 3.12 15.38 -1.50
CA SER A 5 2.21 14.38 -2.10
C SER A 5 2.98 13.47 -3.04
N ILE A 6 2.75 12.16 -2.96
CA ILE A 6 3.43 11.13 -3.77
C ILE A 6 2.43 10.23 -4.49
N TYR A 7 2.82 9.76 -5.68
CA TYR A 7 2.05 8.80 -6.47
C TYR A 7 2.82 7.49 -6.59
N VAL A 8 2.19 6.39 -6.17
CA VAL A 8 2.78 5.05 -6.17
C VAL A 8 2.08 4.21 -7.24
N VAL A 9 2.85 3.76 -8.23
CA VAL A 9 2.38 2.81 -9.25
C VAL A 9 2.77 1.41 -8.81
N TYR A 10 1.79 0.61 -8.40
CA TYR A 10 1.99 -0.77 -8.01
C TYR A 10 1.95 -1.67 -9.25
N THR A 11 3.12 -1.94 -9.81
CA THR A 11 3.27 -2.79 -11.02
C THR A 11 3.19 -4.28 -10.72
N GLY A 12 3.26 -4.69 -9.45
CA GLY A 12 3.20 -6.08 -9.01
C GLY A 12 4.31 -6.46 -8.03
N GLY A 13 4.49 -7.77 -7.85
CA GLY A 13 5.48 -8.33 -6.93
C GLY A 13 4.90 -8.66 -5.54
N THR A 14 5.69 -9.41 -4.76
CA THR A 14 5.26 -10.08 -3.52
C THR A 14 4.76 -9.14 -2.44
N ILE A 15 5.18 -7.86 -2.45
CA ILE A 15 4.78 -6.86 -1.45
C ILE A 15 3.27 -6.65 -1.34
N GLY A 16 2.50 -6.86 -2.43
CA GLY A 16 1.04 -6.74 -2.43
C GLY A 16 0.30 -8.07 -2.53
N MET A 17 0.99 -9.20 -2.35
CA MET A 17 0.39 -10.53 -2.42
C MET A 17 -0.14 -10.98 -1.06
N ARG A 18 -1.17 -11.82 -1.08
CA ARG A 18 -1.75 -12.41 0.13
C ARG A 18 -1.18 -13.81 0.36
N HIS A 19 -0.88 -14.16 1.60
CA HIS A 19 -0.50 -15.52 1.96
C HIS A 19 -1.67 -16.50 1.76
N SER A 20 -1.40 -17.68 1.21
CA SER A 20 -2.35 -18.78 1.03
C SER A 20 -1.68 -20.13 1.32
N PRO A 21 -2.43 -21.23 1.49
CA PRO A 21 -1.84 -22.56 1.69
C PRO A 21 -0.95 -23.03 0.52
N GLN A 22 -1.07 -22.41 -0.66
CA GLN A 22 -0.27 -22.72 -1.86
C GLN A 22 0.82 -21.67 -2.12
N GLY A 23 1.13 -20.80 -1.14
CA GLY A 23 2.11 -19.72 -1.25
C GLY A 23 1.48 -18.34 -1.40
N TYR A 24 2.27 -17.35 -1.81
CA TYR A 24 1.78 -15.99 -2.05
C TYR A 24 1.01 -15.91 -3.36
N VAL A 25 -0.18 -15.33 -3.33
CA VAL A 25 -1.04 -15.15 -4.50
C VAL A 25 -1.37 -13.67 -4.73
N PRO A 26 -1.42 -13.21 -6.00
CA PRO A 26 -1.79 -11.84 -6.30
C PRO A 26 -3.27 -11.63 -5.98
N VAL A 27 -3.60 -10.58 -5.23
CA VAL A 27 -4.98 -10.23 -4.89
C VAL A 27 -5.16 -8.74 -5.13
N SER A 28 -6.00 -8.40 -6.11
CA SER A 28 -6.29 -7.01 -6.46
C SER A 28 -6.79 -6.24 -5.24
N GLY A 29 -6.22 -5.05 -5.01
CA GLY A 29 -6.61 -4.20 -3.87
C GLY A 29 -6.04 -4.61 -2.52
N HIS A 30 -5.29 -5.72 -2.41
CA HIS A 30 -4.81 -6.20 -1.11
C HIS A 30 -3.85 -5.22 -0.45
N LEU A 31 -2.84 -4.74 -1.19
CA LEU A 31 -1.88 -3.75 -0.70
C LEU A 31 -2.57 -2.45 -0.28
N GLN A 32 -3.50 -1.95 -1.09
CA GLN A 32 -4.28 -0.74 -0.80
C GLN A 32 -5.10 -0.90 0.49
N THR A 33 -5.72 -2.07 0.68
CA THR A 33 -6.50 -2.39 1.88
C THR A 33 -5.62 -2.49 3.12
N GLN A 34 -4.44 -3.11 3.01
CA GLN A 34 -3.49 -3.20 4.12
C GLN A 34 -2.97 -1.83 4.53
N LEU A 35 -2.54 -1.00 3.55
CA LEU A 35 -2.06 0.36 3.83
C LEU A 35 -3.14 1.22 4.52
N ALA A 36 -4.41 1.08 4.11
CA ALA A 36 -5.53 1.76 4.75
C ALA A 36 -5.77 1.35 6.21
N GLN A 37 -5.31 0.17 6.61
CA GLN A 37 -5.45 -0.36 7.98
C GLN A 37 -4.23 -0.08 8.88
N MET A 38 -3.12 0.40 8.30
CA MET A 38 -1.85 0.62 9.00
C MET A 38 -1.73 2.08 9.49
N PRO A 39 -1.80 2.34 10.81
CA PRO A 39 -1.78 3.71 11.35
C PRO A 39 -0.52 4.50 11.00
N GLU A 40 0.61 3.81 10.82
CA GLU A 40 1.88 4.41 10.41
C GLU A 40 1.81 5.14 9.06
N PHE A 41 0.89 4.77 8.17
CA PHE A 41 0.67 5.45 6.88
C PHE A 41 -0.28 6.65 6.97
N HIS A 42 -0.91 6.88 8.12
CA HIS A 42 -1.85 7.99 8.35
C HIS A 42 -1.32 9.03 9.35
N ARG A 43 -0.04 8.93 9.73
CA ARG A 43 0.57 9.87 10.67
C ARG A 43 0.70 11.27 10.07
N PRO A 44 0.67 12.34 10.88
CA PRO A 44 0.80 13.71 10.38
C PRO A 44 2.08 13.99 9.60
N GLU A 45 3.19 13.32 9.95
CA GLU A 45 4.48 13.45 9.29
C GLU A 45 4.57 12.75 7.93
N MET A 46 3.66 11.81 7.64
CA MET A 46 3.64 11.10 6.36
C MET A 46 3.15 12.00 5.23
N PRO A 47 3.71 11.88 4.00
CA PRO A 47 3.15 12.57 2.85
C PRO A 47 1.73 12.06 2.55
N GLU A 48 0.92 12.89 1.91
CA GLU A 48 -0.27 12.40 1.22
C GLU A 48 0.16 11.44 0.11
N PHE A 49 -0.55 10.34 -0.10
CA PHE A 49 -0.21 9.42 -1.19
C PHE A 49 -1.44 8.87 -1.89
N THR A 50 -1.26 8.59 -3.17
CA THR A 50 -2.20 7.79 -3.98
C THR A 50 -1.47 6.58 -4.50
N ILE A 51 -2.08 5.41 -4.35
CA ILE A 51 -1.56 4.14 -4.86
C ILE A 51 -2.52 3.56 -5.92
N ARG A 52 -1.98 3.15 -7.07
CA ARG A 52 -2.73 2.55 -8.17
C ARG A 52 -2.11 1.24 -8.60
#